data_AF-A0AAE4QZ18-F1
#
_entry.id   AF-A0AAE4QZ18-F1
#
_cell.length_a   1.000
_cell.length_b   1.000
_cell.length_c   1.000
_cell.angle_alpha   90.00
_cell.angle_beta   90.00
_cell.angle_gamma   90.00
#
_symmetry.space_group_name_H-M   'P 1'
#
loop_
_entity.id
_entity.type
_entity.pdbx_description
1 polymer ?
#
loop_
_entity_poly.entity_id
_entity_poly.type
_entity_poly.pdbx_seq_one_letter_code
_entity_poly.pdbx_strand_id
1 'polypeptide(L)'
;MPTHHWDLGSSRRTSTSDHRNRRQRVLNRDNHQCQIRTEHCINTATICDHIRNVASFTNPADAETDDNCQAACVPCHNVKTLQESAAAKARRRAQLRLPTEPHPGATP
;
A
#
# COMPACT_ATOMS: atom_id res chain seq x y z
N MET A 1 3.52 -36.43 4.97
CA MET A 1 4.12 -35.15 5.41
C MET A 1 3.29 -34.03 4.80
N PRO A 2 2.53 -33.24 5.58
CA PRO A 2 1.77 -32.12 5.03
C PRO A 2 2.74 -31.01 4.63
N THR A 3 2.76 -30.65 3.36
CA THR A 3 3.50 -29.50 2.85
C THR A 3 2.75 -28.23 3.22
N HIS A 4 3.26 -27.47 4.19
CA HIS A 4 2.79 -26.12 4.45
C HIS A 4 3.22 -25.23 3.27
N HIS A 5 2.33 -25.04 2.30
CA HIS A 5 2.46 -23.96 1.33
C HIS A 5 2.18 -22.65 2.05
N TRP A 6 3.23 -21.88 2.33
CA TRP A 6 3.08 -20.47 2.61
C TRP A 6 2.60 -19.82 1.32
N ASP A 7 1.29 -19.57 1.21
CA ASP A 7 0.71 -18.85 0.09
C ASP A 7 1.44 -17.51 -0.04
N LEU A 8 2.25 -17.36 -1.08
CA LEU A 8 2.92 -16.11 -1.41
C LEU A 8 1.83 -15.08 -1.64
N GLY A 9 1.68 -14.14 -0.69
CA GLY A 9 0.59 -13.17 -0.68
C GLY A 9 0.32 -12.57 -2.06
N SER A 10 -0.78 -13.00 -2.68
CA SER A 10 -1.43 -12.44 -3.87
C SER A 10 -0.51 -11.69 -4.87
N SER A 11 0.46 -12.38 -5.48
CA SER A 11 1.24 -11.85 -6.63
C SER A 11 0.40 -11.66 -7.91
N ARG A 12 -0.83 -12.17 -7.92
CA ARG A 12 -1.69 -12.21 -9.12
C ARG A 12 -2.12 -10.83 -9.60
N ARG A 13 -2.25 -9.85 -8.70
CA ARG A 13 -2.67 -8.47 -9.05
C ARG A 13 -1.56 -7.66 -9.72
N THR A 14 -0.33 -7.78 -9.24
CA THR A 14 0.81 -6.96 -9.70
C THR A 14 1.54 -7.56 -10.90
N SER A 15 1.27 -8.82 -11.25
CA SER A 15 1.90 -9.52 -12.39
C SER A 15 1.11 -9.43 -13.71
N THR A 16 -0.12 -8.89 -13.69
CA THR A 16 -0.98 -8.80 -14.88
C THR A 16 -0.46 -7.82 -15.94
N SER A 17 -0.86 -8.03 -17.19
CA SER A 17 -0.65 -7.06 -18.29
C SER A 17 -1.29 -5.72 -17.97
N ASP A 18 -2.48 -5.72 -17.37
CA ASP A 18 -3.22 -4.50 -17.05
C ASP A 18 -2.48 -3.64 -16.01
N HIS A 19 -1.86 -4.29 -15.02
CA HIS A 19 -1.01 -3.61 -14.05
C HIS A 19 0.22 -2.98 -14.72
N ARG A 20 0.90 -3.71 -15.61
CA ARG A 20 2.04 -3.19 -16.37
C ARG A 20 1.65 -2.00 -17.25
N ASN A 21 0.52 -2.10 -17.94
CA ASN A 21 -0.01 -1.05 -18.80
C ASN A 21 -0.40 0.21 -17.99
N ARG A 22 -1.12 0.05 -16.88
CA ARG A 22 -1.47 1.16 -15.97
C ARG A 22 -0.21 1.83 -15.42
N ARG A 23 0.76 1.04 -14.94
CA ARG A 23 2.03 1.57 -14.44
C ARG A 23 2.73 2.43 -15.50
N GLN A 24 2.79 1.98 -16.74
CA GLN A 24 3.42 2.74 -17.81
C GLN A 24 2.65 4.02 -18.14
N ARG A 25 1.31 3.98 -18.21
CA ARG A 25 0.49 5.17 -18.45
C ARG A 25 0.66 6.23 -17.36
N VAL A 26 0.62 5.83 -16.09
CA VAL A 26 0.76 6.73 -14.93
C VAL A 26 2.15 7.35 -14.89
N LEU A 27 3.21 6.55 -15.05
CA LEU A 27 4.58 7.08 -15.07
C LEU A 27 4.79 8.05 -16.24
N ASN A 28 4.23 7.76 -17.42
CA ASN A 28 4.34 8.65 -18.57
C ASN A 28 3.53 9.94 -18.38
N ARG A 29 2.29 9.85 -17.88
CA ARG A 29 1.44 11.01 -17.55
C ARG A 29 2.16 11.98 -16.61
N ASP A 30 2.83 11.43 -15.61
CA ASP A 30 3.52 12.20 -14.57
C ASP A 30 4.98 12.54 -14.97
N ASN A 31 5.37 12.31 -16.22
CA ASN A 31 6.72 12.56 -16.76
C ASN A 31 7.84 11.90 -15.94
N HIS A 32 7.57 10.73 -15.35
CA HIS A 32 8.46 10.02 -14.43
C HIS A 32 8.89 10.88 -13.23
N GLN A 33 8.08 11.89 -12.86
CA GLN A 33 8.30 12.73 -11.69
C GLN A 33 7.39 12.31 -10.54
N CYS A 34 7.95 12.29 -9.33
CA CYS A 34 7.25 11.94 -8.11
C CYS A 34 6.18 13.00 -7.79
N GLN A 35 4.96 12.54 -7.57
CA GLN A 35 3.82 13.39 -7.24
C GLN A 35 3.61 13.52 -5.72
N ILE A 36 4.11 12.57 -4.90
CA ILE A 36 3.93 12.57 -3.44
C ILE A 36 4.76 13.66 -2.74
N ARG A 37 6.02 13.87 -3.18
CA ARG A 37 6.90 14.97 -2.74
C ARG A 37 7.06 15.11 -1.21
N THR A 38 7.33 14.00 -0.51
CA THR A 38 7.74 14.04 0.91
C THR A 38 9.14 14.66 1.10
N GLU A 39 9.56 14.89 2.34
CA GLU A 39 10.86 15.47 2.70
C GLU A 39 12.07 14.77 2.05
N HIS A 40 12.05 13.45 1.94
CA HIS A 40 13.14 12.66 1.34
C HIS A 40 12.92 12.32 -0.15
N CYS A 41 12.16 13.17 -0.86
CA CYS A 41 11.87 12.93 -2.27
C CYS A 41 13.12 13.05 -3.15
N ILE A 42 13.32 12.09 -4.05
CA ILE A 42 14.41 12.08 -5.05
C ILE A 42 13.94 12.51 -6.45
N ASN A 43 12.70 13.01 -6.56
CA ASN A 43 12.01 13.43 -7.77
C ASN A 43 11.77 12.36 -8.85
N THR A 44 12.69 11.42 -9.08
CA THR A 44 12.53 10.37 -10.09
C THR A 44 11.59 9.28 -9.60
N ALA A 45 10.46 9.11 -10.29
CA ALA A 45 9.46 8.10 -9.99
C ALA A 45 9.69 6.80 -10.77
N THR A 46 9.57 5.69 -10.07
CA THR A 46 9.68 4.34 -10.65
C THR A 46 8.53 3.43 -10.23
N ILE A 47 7.64 3.93 -9.36
CA ILE A 47 6.53 3.19 -8.78
C ILE A 47 5.23 3.86 -9.21
N CYS A 48 4.23 3.03 -9.54
CA CYS A 48 2.84 3.46 -9.69
C CYS A 48 2.15 3.16 -8.36
N ASP A 49 1.88 4.20 -7.58
CA ASP A 49 1.29 4.13 -6.25
C ASP A 49 -0.19 4.52 -6.31
N HIS A 50 -1.05 3.84 -5.55
CA HIS A 50 -2.47 4.23 -5.43
C HIS A 50 -2.63 5.40 -4.46
N ILE A 51 -3.19 6.52 -4.90
CA ILE A 51 -3.50 7.70 -4.07
C ILE A 51 -4.36 7.30 -2.87
N ARG A 52 -5.47 6.60 -3.12
CA ARG A 52 -6.25 5.92 -2.09
C ARG A 52 -5.93 4.43 -2.13
N ASN A 53 -5.58 3.85 -0.99
CA ASN A 53 -5.31 2.42 -0.91
C ASN A 53 -6.51 1.57 -1.36
N VAL A 54 -6.21 0.41 -1.94
CA VAL A 54 -7.22 -0.52 -2.50
C VAL A 54 -8.23 -0.97 -1.44
N ALA A 55 -7.81 -1.12 -0.18
CA ALA A 55 -8.68 -1.53 0.93
C ALA A 55 -9.73 -0.46 1.32
N SER A 56 -9.62 0.77 0.81
CA SER A 56 -10.59 1.84 1.02
C SER A 56 -11.75 1.85 0.03
N PHE A 57 -11.74 0.94 -0.96
CA PHE A 57 -12.80 0.80 -1.95
C PHE A 57 -13.67 -0.42 -1.63
N THR A 58 -14.97 -0.30 -1.91
CA THR A 58 -15.92 -1.43 -1.77
C THR A 58 -15.59 -2.54 -2.75
N ASN A 59 -15.31 -2.18 -4.00
CA ASN A 59 -14.81 -3.10 -5.01
C ASN A 59 -13.32 -2.79 -5.30
N PRO A 60 -12.41 -3.75 -5.12
CA PRO A 60 -10.99 -3.53 -5.38
C PRO A 60 -10.66 -3.14 -6.82
N ALA A 61 -11.51 -3.47 -7.80
CA ALA A 61 -11.31 -3.08 -9.20
C ALA A 61 -11.42 -1.56 -9.39
N ASP A 62 -12.24 -0.88 -8.60
CA ASP A 62 -12.44 0.58 -8.68
C ASP A 62 -11.19 1.36 -8.26
N ALA A 63 -10.30 0.72 -7.49
CA ALA A 63 -9.03 1.28 -7.09
C ALA A 63 -8.00 1.31 -8.24
N GLU A 64 -8.19 0.49 -9.28
CA GLU A 64 -7.21 0.23 -10.35
C GLU A 64 -7.33 1.19 -11.54
N THR A 65 -7.77 2.42 -11.27
CA THR A 65 -7.96 3.51 -12.25
C THR A 65 -6.71 4.39 -12.34
N ASP A 66 -6.47 4.98 -13.51
CA ASP A 66 -5.34 5.88 -13.71
C ASP A 66 -5.46 7.14 -12.81
N ASP A 67 -6.68 7.61 -12.55
CA ASP A 67 -6.96 8.77 -11.68
C ASP A 67 -6.67 8.49 -10.20
N ASN A 68 -6.83 7.25 -9.75
CA ASN A 68 -6.46 6.84 -8.40
C ASN A 68 -4.98 6.42 -8.30
N CYS A 69 -4.21 6.49 -9.39
CA CYS A 69 -2.80 6.16 -9.40
C CYS A 69 -1.93 7.41 -9.64
N GLN A 70 -0.75 7.42 -9.02
CA GLN A 70 0.24 8.48 -9.15
C GLN A 70 1.66 7.90 -9.23
N ALA A 71 2.54 8.61 -9.91
CA ALA A 71 3.95 8.27 -9.96
C ALA A 71 4.64 8.62 -8.63
N ALA A 72 5.37 7.65 -8.07
CA ALA A 72 6.09 7.80 -6.81
C ALA A 72 7.54 7.33 -6.93
N CYS A 73 8.44 8.04 -6.24
CA CYS A 73 9.79 7.55 -5.98
C CYS A 73 9.79 6.58 -4.79
N VAL A 74 10.80 5.70 -4.73
CA VAL A 74 10.91 4.67 -3.67
C VAL A 74 10.82 5.27 -2.26
N PRO A 75 11.56 6.35 -1.89
CA PRO A 75 11.46 6.93 -0.56
C PRO A 75 10.05 7.41 -0.20
N CYS A 76 9.38 8.12 -1.11
CA CYS A 76 8.04 8.64 -0.87
C CYS A 76 7.01 7.50 -0.74
N HIS A 77 7.12 6.48 -1.59
CA HIS A 77 6.24 5.32 -1.52
C HIS A 77 6.39 4.56 -0.19
N ASN A 78 7.61 4.42 0.32
CA ASN A 78 7.86 3.78 1.61
C ASN A 78 7.23 4.58 2.77
N VAL A 79 7.38 5.90 2.78
CA VAL A 79 6.76 6.78 3.79
C VAL A 79 5.24 6.64 3.77
N LYS A 80 4.62 6.70 2.60
CA LYS A 80 3.17 6.50 2.46
C LYS A 80 2.73 5.13 2.93
N THR A 81 3.44 4.07 2.54
CA THR A 81 3.14 2.69 2.94
C THR A 81 3.21 2.54 4.46
N LEU A 82 4.22 3.14 5.10
CA LEU A 82 4.35 3.14 6.55
C LEU A 82 3.15 3.84 7.22
N GLN A 83 2.77 5.02 6.74
CA GLN A 83 1.62 5.78 7.24
C GLN A 83 0.31 5.00 7.09
N GLU A 84 0.07 4.39 5.93
CA GLU A 84 -1.11 3.57 5.68
C GLU A 84 -1.16 2.35 6.60
N SER A 85 -0.02 1.68 6.79
CA SER A 85 0.07 0.53 7.68
C SER A 85 -0.19 0.92 9.14
N ALA A 86 0.33 2.06 9.59
CA ALA A 86 0.11 2.59 10.93
C ALA A 86 -1.37 2.94 11.14
N ALA A 87 -1.99 3.62 10.18
CA ALA A 87 -3.41 3.93 10.20
C ALA A 87 -4.27 2.66 10.23
N ALA A 88 -3.93 1.63 9.44
CA ALA A 88 -4.64 0.36 9.44
C ALA A 88 -4.52 -0.37 10.79
N LYS A 89 -3.33 -0.41 11.39
CA LYS A 89 -3.10 -0.97 12.73
C LYS A 89 -3.90 -0.23 13.80
N ALA A 90 -3.90 1.10 13.77
CA ALA A 90 -4.67 1.92 14.69
C ALA A 90 -6.18 1.65 14.58
N ARG A 91 -6.72 1.61 13.35
CA ARG A 91 -8.14 1.27 13.10
C ARG A 91 -8.50 -0.12 13.62
N ARG A 92 -7.67 -1.13 13.32
CA ARG A 92 -7.87 -2.49 13.84
C ARG A 92 -7.89 -2.48 15.36
N ARG A 93 -6.87 -1.91 16.01
CA ARG A 93 -6.79 -1.85 17.48
C ARG A 93 -8.01 -1.17 18.11
N ALA A 94 -8.54 -0.11 17.50
CA ALA A 94 -9.74 0.58 17.98
C ALA A 94 -11.02 -0.27 17.87
N GLN A 95 -11.07 -1.23 16.93
CA GLN A 95 -12.20 -2.15 16.76
C GLN A 95 -12.10 -3.38 17.67
N LEU A 96 -10.88 -3.75 18.10
CA LEU A 96 -10.72 -4.85 19.03
C LEU A 96 -11.27 -4.48 20.40
N ARG A 97 -12.05 -5.40 20.98
CA ARG A 97 -12.40 -5.38 22.41
C ARG A 97 -11.25 -5.99 23.21
N LEU A 98 -10.19 -5.20 23.42
CA LEU A 98 -9.04 -5.64 24.21
C LEU A 98 -9.40 -5.62 25.71
N PRO A 99 -9.00 -6.65 26.48
CA PRO A 99 -8.99 -6.56 27.94
C PRO A 99 -8.22 -5.30 28.38
N THR A 100 -8.81 -4.52 29.28
CA THR A 100 -8.15 -3.36 29.90
C THR A 100 -7.14 -3.78 30.95
N GLU A 101 -7.33 -4.95 31.55
CA GLU A 101 -6.41 -5.51 32.52
C GLU A 101 -5.17 -6.08 31.83
N PRO A 102 -3.96 -5.78 32.35
CA PRO A 102 -2.74 -6.37 31.82
C PRO A 102 -2.80 -7.89 31.93
N HIS A 103 -2.27 -8.59 30.92
CA HIS A 103 -2.12 -10.04 31.00
C HIS A 103 -1.29 -10.40 32.24
N PRO A 104 -1.55 -11.53 32.92
CA PRO A 104 -0.91 -11.87 34.20
C PRO A 104 0.62 -12.02 34.15
N GLY A 105 1.22 -12.09 32.95
CA GLY A 105 2.68 -12.04 32.74
C GLY A 105 3.25 -10.65 32.42
N ALA A 106 2.41 -9.63 32.31
CA ALA A 106 2.82 -8.24 32.18
C ALA A 106 2.90 -7.63 33.59
N THR A 107 4.02 -7.85 34.28
CA THR A 107 4.35 -7.09 35.49
C THR A 107 4.57 -5.61 35.13
N PRO A 108 4.24 -4.66 36.02
CA PRO A 108 4.40 -3.23 35.78
C PRO A 108 5.85 -2.82 35.47
#